data_AF-A0A534PQ71-F1
#
_entry.id   AF-A0A534PQ71-F1
#
_cell.length_a   1.000
_cell.length_b   1.000
_cell.length_c   1.000
_cell.angle_alpha   90.00
_cell.angle_beta   90.00
_cell.angle_gamma   90.00
#
_symmetry.space_group_name_H-M   'P 1'
#
loop_
_entity.id
_entity.type
_entity.pdbx_description
1 polymer ?
#
loop_
_entity_poly.entity_id
_entity_poly.type
_entity_poly.pdbx_seq_one_letter_code
_entity_poly.pdbx_strand_id
1 'polypeptide(L)'
;MAEQLAPPAKSSGPMGAYAKNVRDTAKSFWEGMSITLSYMFRKPITTQYPDRVGVPVRDTIPARYRGFLEVDMDICTACLACERACPIAVINIDVVKGDGKTRPKLNMERFDIDIGKCMYCGLCVEPCPTGAIQHTREFEGAVMHFDNLTLRFVPDPTNPIPAYKVPKGSDAFPRRPLGEITRKLIKAWDAPPPPFPSMEEAAKAKEHGAPKEGGLDPSAMGRQLAAKALSVKEDKPKLQKVLEEAMAGTDCGDCGYPDCFGYSNAIAQGKDTATDKCAPGGADSKAMLETILVTLKTGAVPAPATPAAGAVPAPATPAAAASPAPPAEAKPEAPAAPEAPASPPPAQDEIPLGTKPPPK
;
A
#
# COMPACT_ATOMS: atom_id res chain seq x y z
N MET A 1 -42.85 -6.94 28.75
CA MET A 1 -43.80 -6.21 29.61
C MET A 1 -44.53 -5.24 28.73
N ALA A 2 -45.72 -5.64 28.27
CA ALA A 2 -46.57 -4.84 27.40
C ALA A 2 -47.44 -3.96 28.29
N GLU A 3 -47.01 -2.73 28.52
CA GLU A 3 -47.83 -1.72 29.17
C GLU A 3 -48.93 -1.32 28.18
N GLN A 4 -50.14 -1.82 28.42
CA GLN A 4 -51.34 -1.47 27.68
C GLN A 4 -51.56 0.04 27.77
N LEU A 5 -51.43 0.73 26.64
CA LEU A 5 -51.86 2.11 26.46
C LEU A 5 -53.36 2.20 26.77
N ALA A 6 -53.71 2.83 27.89
CA ALA A 6 -55.07 3.09 28.29
C ALA A 6 -55.83 3.88 27.20
N PRO A 7 -57.13 3.61 26.98
CA PRO A 7 -57.92 4.35 25.99
C PRO A 7 -57.99 5.84 26.36
N PRO A 8 -57.93 6.75 25.37
CA PRO A 8 -57.93 8.19 25.65
C PRO A 8 -59.23 8.59 26.35
N ALA A 9 -59.11 9.17 27.54
CA ALA A 9 -60.22 9.71 28.30
C ALA A 9 -60.98 10.78 27.48
N LYS A 10 -62.32 10.78 27.67
CA LYS A 10 -63.35 11.62 27.02
C LYS A 10 -62.81 12.96 26.51
N SER A 11 -62.95 13.15 25.20
CA SER A 11 -62.52 14.32 24.45
C SER A 11 -63.13 15.61 24.98
N SER A 12 -62.28 16.50 25.48
CA SER A 12 -62.52 17.94 25.25
C SER A 12 -62.73 18.12 23.74
N GLY A 13 -63.70 18.94 23.32
CA GLY A 13 -64.03 19.13 21.89
C GLY A 13 -62.79 19.41 21.01
N PRO A 14 -62.92 19.34 19.66
CA PRO A 14 -61.77 19.39 18.73
C PRO A 14 -60.80 20.56 19.00
N MET A 15 -61.33 21.70 19.45
CA MET A 15 -60.56 22.88 19.87
C MET A 15 -59.72 22.67 21.14
N GLY A 16 -60.22 21.93 22.13
CA GLY A 16 -59.51 21.63 23.38
C GLY A 16 -58.41 20.59 23.22
N ALA A 17 -58.62 19.60 22.34
CA ALA A 17 -57.58 18.65 21.96
C ALA A 17 -56.42 19.36 21.21
N TYR A 18 -56.74 20.27 20.29
CA TYR A 18 -55.75 21.11 19.61
C TYR A 18 -54.95 21.98 20.59
N ALA A 19 -55.63 22.67 21.52
CA ALA A 19 -54.97 23.51 22.53
C ALA A 19 -54.04 22.71 23.46
N LYS A 20 -54.40 21.47 23.80
CA LYS A 20 -53.53 20.55 24.56
C LYS A 20 -52.27 20.19 23.77
N ASN A 21 -52.42 19.82 22.50
CA ASN A 21 -51.27 19.48 21.64
C ASN A 21 -50.31 20.66 21.45
N VAL A 22 -50.84 21.88 21.31
CA VAL A 22 -50.01 23.11 21.22
C VAL A 22 -49.24 23.34 22.52
N ARG A 23 -49.86 23.15 23.68
CA ARG A 23 -49.19 23.25 24.99
C ARG A 23 -48.09 22.20 25.14
N ASP A 24 -48.39 20.95 24.78
CA ASP A 24 -47.43 19.86 24.88
C ASP A 24 -46.22 20.10 23.95
N THR A 25 -46.46 20.65 22.75
CA THR A 25 -45.41 21.06 21.79
C THR A 25 -44.58 22.24 22.31
N ALA A 26 -45.22 23.24 22.92
CA ALA A 26 -44.49 24.35 23.54
C ALA A 26 -43.65 23.86 24.73
N LYS A 27 -44.17 22.94 25.55
CA LYS A 27 -43.42 22.36 26.66
C LYS A 27 -42.20 21.60 26.16
N SER A 28 -42.35 20.75 25.15
CA SER A 28 -41.22 19.99 24.59
C SER A 28 -40.17 20.88 23.90
N PHE A 29 -40.59 21.97 23.24
CA PHE A 29 -39.65 22.96 22.68
C PHE A 29 -38.83 23.60 23.79
N TRP A 30 -39.46 24.05 24.88
CA TRP A 30 -38.75 24.71 25.98
C TRP A 30 -37.85 23.72 26.74
N GLU A 31 -38.29 22.47 26.90
CA GLU A 31 -37.44 21.40 27.42
C GLU A 31 -36.21 21.20 26.53
N GLY A 32 -36.38 21.13 25.20
CA GLY A 32 -35.26 21.06 24.24
C GLY A 32 -34.31 22.25 24.31
N MET A 33 -34.84 23.47 24.33
CA MET A 33 -34.03 24.69 24.46
C MET A 33 -33.27 24.74 25.79
N SER A 34 -33.87 24.25 26.89
CA SER A 34 -33.20 24.18 28.19
C SER A 34 -31.99 23.23 28.16
N ILE A 35 -32.11 22.11 27.44
CA ILE A 35 -31.00 21.18 27.23
C ILE A 35 -29.90 21.85 26.41
N THR A 36 -30.24 22.46 25.27
CA THR A 36 -29.25 23.16 24.42
C THR A 36 -28.54 24.27 25.18
N LEU A 37 -29.28 25.08 25.95
CA LEU A 37 -28.71 26.12 26.78
C LEU A 37 -27.76 25.55 27.84
N SER A 38 -28.10 24.40 28.43
CA SER A 38 -27.22 23.72 29.40
C SER A 38 -25.89 23.27 28.78
N TYR A 39 -25.88 22.84 27.52
CA TYR A 39 -24.65 22.43 26.82
C TYR A 39 -23.79 23.63 26.41
N MET A 40 -24.38 24.80 26.15
CA MET A 40 -23.65 26.03 25.80
C MET A 40 -22.70 26.50 26.90
N PHE A 41 -23.04 26.27 28.17
CA PHE A 41 -22.21 26.66 29.32
C PHE A 41 -21.27 25.55 29.82
N ARG A 42 -21.27 24.37 29.20
CA ARG A 42 -20.31 23.30 29.54
C ARG A 42 -18.97 23.58 28.86
N LYS A 43 -17.88 23.11 29.47
CA LYS A 43 -16.57 23.13 28.81
C LYS A 43 -16.62 22.29 27.54
N PRO A 44 -16.01 22.74 26.43
CA PRO A 44 -16.01 22.00 25.19
C PRO A 44 -15.23 20.69 25.35
N ILE A 45 -15.82 19.58 24.91
CA ILE A 45 -15.18 18.26 24.91
C ILE A 45 -14.16 18.08 23.77
N THR A 46 -14.12 19.02 22.83
CA THR A 46 -13.26 18.95 21.66
C THR A 46 -11.78 19.09 22.03
N THR A 47 -10.93 18.31 21.38
CA THR A 47 -9.48 18.49 21.36
C THR A 47 -9.13 19.27 20.11
N GLN A 48 -8.59 20.48 20.24
CA GLN A 48 -8.17 21.28 19.08
C GLN A 48 -6.81 20.79 18.60
N TYR A 49 -6.83 19.93 17.58
CA TYR A 49 -5.64 19.52 16.84
C TYR A 49 -5.23 20.62 15.85
N PRO A 50 -3.94 21.00 15.75
CA PRO A 50 -2.77 20.50 16.50
C PRO A 50 -2.45 21.29 17.78
N ASP A 51 -3.04 22.47 17.98
CA ASP A 51 -2.51 23.51 18.90
C ASP A 51 -2.76 23.28 20.40
N ARG A 52 -3.79 22.52 20.79
CA ARG A 52 -4.19 22.36 22.21
C ARG A 52 -4.14 20.92 22.69
N VAL A 53 -2.99 20.28 22.48
CA VAL A 53 -2.71 18.93 23.01
C VAL A 53 -1.48 19.02 23.92
N GLY A 54 -1.64 18.69 25.21
CA GLY A 54 -0.57 18.83 26.22
C GLY A 54 0.60 17.85 26.07
N VAL A 55 0.48 16.91 25.13
CA VAL A 55 1.49 15.92 24.71
C VAL A 55 1.41 15.79 23.18
N PRO A 56 2.47 15.31 22.50
CA PRO A 56 2.38 14.99 21.08
C PRO A 56 1.17 14.10 20.79
N VAL A 57 0.39 14.40 19.75
CA VAL A 57 -0.90 13.75 19.49
C VAL A 57 -0.75 12.23 19.39
N ARG A 58 0.34 11.74 18.79
CA ARG A 58 0.72 10.31 18.73
C ARG A 58 0.79 9.60 20.09
N ASP A 59 1.13 10.32 21.18
CA ASP A 59 1.23 9.75 22.52
C ASP A 59 -0.15 9.63 23.19
N THR A 60 -1.14 10.40 22.73
CA THR A 60 -2.55 10.24 23.13
C THR A 60 -3.23 9.02 22.47
N ILE A 61 -2.63 8.51 21.39
CA ILE A 61 -3.19 7.42 20.60
C ILE A 61 -2.98 6.06 21.31
N PRO A 62 -3.99 5.17 21.30
CA PRO A 62 -3.88 3.84 21.91
C PRO A 62 -2.70 3.01 21.38
N ALA A 63 -2.16 2.14 22.22
CA ALA A 63 -0.99 1.32 21.89
C ALA A 63 -1.18 0.36 20.70
N ARG A 64 -2.42 -0.06 20.42
CA ARG A 64 -2.77 -0.98 19.33
C ARG A 64 -3.31 -0.26 18.09
N TYR A 65 -3.17 1.07 18.03
CA TYR A 65 -3.57 1.83 16.85
C TYR A 65 -2.79 1.37 15.62
N ARG A 66 -3.48 1.37 14.47
CA ARG A 66 -2.93 0.93 13.19
C ARG A 66 -2.63 2.15 12.33
N GLY A 67 -1.51 2.80 12.59
CA GLY A 67 -0.98 3.88 11.76
C GLY A 67 -0.10 3.36 10.64
N PHE A 68 0.78 4.22 10.14
CA PHE A 68 1.73 3.86 9.10
C PHE A 68 2.58 2.64 9.47
N LEU A 69 2.92 1.85 8.45
CA LEU A 69 3.76 0.69 8.61
C LEU A 69 5.22 1.11 8.75
N GLU A 70 5.91 0.44 9.65
CA GLU A 70 7.35 0.52 9.85
C GLU A 70 7.97 -0.84 9.54
N VAL A 71 9.11 -0.85 8.87
CA VAL A 71 9.88 -2.06 8.61
C VAL A 71 11.30 -1.86 9.13
N ASP A 72 11.67 -2.66 10.11
CA ASP A 72 13.04 -2.72 10.60
C ASP A 72 13.84 -3.70 9.73
N MET A 73 14.63 -3.13 8.83
CA MET A 73 15.45 -3.88 7.88
C MET A 73 16.57 -4.70 8.55
N ASP A 74 16.98 -4.33 9.78
CA ASP A 74 18.03 -5.05 10.51
C ASP A 74 17.56 -6.43 11.00
N ILE A 75 16.24 -6.61 11.18
CA ILE A 75 15.62 -7.86 11.65
C ILE A 75 14.73 -8.53 10.58
N CYS A 76 14.69 -7.97 9.37
CA CYS A 76 13.92 -8.52 8.26
C CYS A 76 14.63 -9.73 7.63
N THR A 77 13.93 -10.86 7.53
CA THR A 77 14.48 -12.12 6.97
C THR A 77 14.25 -12.29 5.48
N ALA A 78 13.65 -11.30 4.80
CA ALA A 78 13.28 -11.37 3.38
C ALA A 78 12.41 -12.59 3.01
N CYS A 79 11.51 -13.03 3.93
CA CYS A 79 10.71 -14.24 3.75
C CYS A 79 9.49 -14.10 2.81
N LEU A 80 9.17 -12.88 2.37
CA LEU A 80 8.02 -12.55 1.52
C LEU A 80 6.66 -12.95 2.10
N ALA A 81 6.56 -13.12 3.42
CA ALA A 81 5.31 -13.49 4.09
C ALA A 81 4.32 -12.31 4.13
N CYS A 82 4.81 -11.10 4.39
CA CYS A 82 4.00 -9.88 4.44
C CYS A 82 3.42 -9.49 3.07
N GLU A 83 4.20 -9.64 2.00
CA GLU A 83 3.76 -9.45 0.61
C GLU A 83 2.63 -10.42 0.25
N ARG A 84 2.84 -11.73 0.48
CA ARG A 84 1.83 -12.76 0.21
C ARG A 84 0.55 -12.63 1.07
N ALA A 85 0.66 -12.06 2.26
CA ALA A 85 -0.48 -11.85 3.14
C ALA A 85 -1.28 -10.58 2.81
N CYS A 86 -0.74 -9.70 1.96
CA CYS A 86 -1.43 -8.46 1.61
C CYS A 86 -2.59 -8.76 0.65
N PRO A 87 -3.85 -8.41 0.99
CA PRO A 87 -5.01 -8.70 0.14
C PRO A 87 -5.05 -7.86 -1.15
N ILE A 88 -4.29 -6.78 -1.20
CA ILE A 88 -4.27 -5.80 -2.30
C ILE A 88 -2.86 -5.60 -2.88
N ALA A 89 -1.90 -6.48 -2.52
CA ALA A 89 -0.53 -6.49 -3.05
C ALA A 89 0.18 -5.11 -3.06
N VAL A 90 0.09 -4.34 -1.97
CA VAL A 90 0.73 -3.00 -1.88
C VAL A 90 2.19 -3.03 -1.45
N ILE A 91 2.67 -4.19 -1.01
CA ILE A 91 4.04 -4.40 -0.54
C ILE A 91 4.78 -5.09 -1.67
N ASN A 92 5.83 -4.47 -2.20
CA ASN A 92 6.68 -5.04 -3.24
C ASN A 92 8.07 -5.32 -2.67
N ILE A 93 8.53 -6.56 -2.75
CA ILE A 93 9.83 -6.98 -2.20
C ILE A 93 10.63 -7.73 -3.26
N ASP A 94 11.71 -7.13 -3.74
CA ASP A 94 12.61 -7.77 -4.69
C ASP A 94 13.79 -8.40 -3.94
N VAL A 95 13.98 -9.71 -4.11
CA VAL A 95 15.05 -10.48 -3.48
C VAL A 95 15.97 -11.10 -4.51
N VAL A 96 17.28 -10.88 -4.34
CA VAL A 96 18.33 -11.53 -5.13
C VAL A 96 19.11 -12.53 -4.29
N LYS A 97 19.61 -13.57 -4.94
CA LYS A 97 20.47 -14.57 -4.30
C LYS A 97 21.89 -14.03 -4.27
N GLY A 98 22.40 -13.73 -3.08
CA GLY A 98 23.79 -13.41 -2.83
C GLY A 98 24.68 -14.65 -2.75
N ASP A 99 25.98 -14.44 -2.99
CA ASP A 99 27.01 -15.49 -3.02
C ASP A 99 27.28 -16.07 -1.63
N GLY A 100 26.57 -17.15 -1.29
CA GLY A 100 26.73 -17.91 -0.06
C GLY A 100 27.11 -19.37 -0.35
N LYS A 101 28.31 -19.80 0.07
CA LYS A 101 28.87 -21.14 -0.21
C LYS A 101 28.09 -22.33 0.39
N THR A 102 27.16 -22.12 1.33
CA THR A 102 26.42 -23.21 2.03
C THR A 102 24.91 -23.02 2.12
N ARG A 103 24.43 -21.77 2.13
CA ARG A 103 23.03 -21.38 1.89
C ARG A 103 23.05 -20.02 1.20
N PRO A 104 22.30 -19.81 0.10
CA PRO A 104 22.25 -18.52 -0.57
C PRO A 104 21.76 -17.48 0.44
N LYS A 105 22.54 -16.42 0.65
CA LYS A 105 22.08 -15.28 1.45
C LYS A 105 21.08 -14.54 0.57
N LEU A 106 19.85 -14.40 1.02
CA LEU A 106 18.89 -13.52 0.34
C LEU A 106 19.32 -12.09 0.60
N ASN A 107 19.42 -11.28 -0.44
CA ASN A 107 19.64 -9.85 -0.33
C ASN A 107 18.39 -9.15 -0.88
N MET A 108 17.90 -8.13 -0.19
CA MET A 108 16.75 -7.33 -0.62
C MET A 108 17.25 -6.14 -1.44
N GLU A 109 16.86 -6.08 -2.72
CA GLU A 109 17.11 -4.92 -3.59
C GLU A 109 16.01 -3.86 -3.45
N ARG A 110 14.79 -4.30 -3.12
CA ARG A 110 13.62 -3.43 -2.99
C ARG A 110 12.76 -3.86 -1.83
N PHE A 111 12.27 -2.89 -1.06
CA PHE A 111 11.19 -3.09 -0.11
C PHE A 111 10.38 -1.80 -0.07
N ASP A 112 9.27 -1.80 -0.80
CA ASP A 112 8.39 -0.65 -0.95
C ASP A 112 7.00 -0.97 -0.41
N ILE A 113 6.40 -0.01 0.30
CA ILE A 113 5.01 -0.06 0.73
C ILE A 113 4.28 1.16 0.18
N ASP A 114 3.29 0.94 -0.67
CA ASP A 114 2.39 1.98 -1.16
C ASP A 114 1.32 2.29 -0.10
N ILE A 115 1.51 3.41 0.60
CA ILE A 115 0.61 3.86 1.67
C ILE A 115 -0.67 4.50 1.10
N GLY A 116 -0.65 4.97 -0.15
CA GLY A 116 -1.84 5.48 -0.83
C GLY A 116 -2.87 4.38 -1.11
N LYS A 117 -2.41 3.14 -1.30
CA LYS A 117 -3.28 1.98 -1.49
C LYS A 117 -3.56 1.20 -0.20
N CYS A 118 -2.65 1.28 0.78
CA CYS A 118 -2.76 0.50 2.01
C CYS A 118 -4.05 0.80 2.79
N MET A 119 -4.79 -0.25 3.17
CA MET A 119 -6.02 -0.14 3.98
C MET A 119 -5.80 -0.40 5.48
N TYR A 120 -4.55 -0.47 5.94
CA TYR A 120 -4.17 -0.62 7.36
C TYR A 120 -4.80 -1.82 8.08
N CYS A 121 -4.94 -2.95 7.37
CA CYS A 121 -5.62 -4.14 7.89
C CYS A 121 -4.81 -4.95 8.91
N GLY A 122 -3.48 -4.78 8.99
CA GLY A 122 -2.60 -5.52 9.91
C GLY A 122 -2.26 -6.96 9.49
N LEU A 123 -2.80 -7.46 8.37
CA LEU A 123 -2.55 -8.83 7.89
C LEU A 123 -1.09 -9.08 7.50
N CYS A 124 -0.29 -8.05 7.23
CA CYS A 124 1.13 -8.18 6.97
C CYS A 124 1.98 -8.29 8.25
N VAL A 125 1.47 -7.86 9.40
CA VAL A 125 2.17 -7.86 10.70
C VAL A 125 2.06 -9.22 11.39
N GLU A 126 0.88 -9.84 11.36
CA GLU A 126 0.63 -11.14 12.00
C GLU A 126 1.52 -12.29 11.51
N PRO A 127 1.77 -12.48 10.19
CA PRO A 127 2.61 -13.57 9.70
C PRO A 127 4.11 -13.27 9.80
N CYS A 128 4.52 -12.10 10.29
CA CYS A 128 5.94 -11.74 10.35
C CYS A 128 6.65 -12.53 11.47
N PRO A 129 7.58 -13.44 11.15
CA PRO A 129 8.18 -14.32 12.16
C PRO A 129 9.11 -13.57 13.13
N THR A 130 9.76 -12.50 12.67
CA THR A 130 10.65 -11.66 13.48
C THR A 130 9.95 -10.42 14.06
N GLY A 131 8.73 -10.14 13.60
CA GLY A 131 8.03 -8.89 13.89
C GLY A 131 8.72 -7.65 13.31
N ALA A 132 9.47 -7.81 12.21
CA ALA A 132 10.17 -6.73 11.50
C ALA A 132 9.23 -5.65 10.95
N ILE A 133 8.03 -6.02 10.50
CA ILE A 133 7.00 -5.09 10.04
C ILE A 133 5.96 -4.89 11.15
N GLN A 134 5.64 -3.62 11.47
CA GLN A 134 4.70 -3.26 12.53
C GLN A 134 3.88 -2.03 12.16
N HIS A 135 2.72 -1.89 12.80
CA HIS A 135 1.98 -0.63 12.79
C HIS A 135 2.55 0.34 13.81
N THR A 136 2.69 1.59 13.41
CA THR A 136 3.12 2.69 14.28
C THR A 136 1.92 3.51 14.76
N ARG A 137 2.19 4.50 15.62
CA ARG A 137 1.22 5.55 15.98
C ARG A 137 1.36 6.81 15.13
N GLU A 138 2.18 6.75 14.09
CA GLU A 138 2.30 7.85 13.13
C GLU A 138 1.11 7.81 12.19
N PHE A 139 0.42 8.95 12.07
CA PHE A 139 -0.74 9.14 11.19
C PHE A 139 -0.60 10.42 10.35
N GLU A 140 0.34 11.29 10.70
CA GLU A 140 0.60 12.58 10.05
C GLU A 140 1.55 12.38 8.87
N GLY A 141 1.03 12.03 7.69
CA GLY A 141 1.83 11.76 6.49
C GLY A 141 1.17 12.21 5.20
N ALA A 142 0.41 13.31 5.27
CA ALA A 142 -0.16 13.94 4.08
C ALA A 142 0.97 14.53 3.22
N VAL A 143 0.95 14.24 1.92
CA VAL A 143 1.95 14.70 0.94
C VAL A 143 1.25 15.34 -0.25
N MET A 144 1.95 16.26 -0.91
CA MET A 144 1.44 16.94 -2.12
C MET A 144 1.68 16.14 -3.40
N HIS A 145 2.68 15.25 -3.39
CA HIS A 145 3.06 14.41 -4.53
C HIS A 145 2.70 12.95 -4.26
N PHE A 146 2.02 12.32 -5.23
CA PHE A 146 1.59 10.92 -5.14
C PHE A 146 2.77 9.96 -4.94
N ASP A 147 3.91 10.23 -5.58
CA ASP A 147 5.11 9.38 -5.49
C ASP A 147 5.66 9.26 -4.06
N ASN A 148 5.44 10.28 -3.22
CA ASN A 148 5.88 10.31 -1.83
C ASN A 148 4.99 9.45 -0.91
N LEU A 149 3.87 8.91 -1.40
CA LEU A 149 3.06 7.92 -0.68
C LEU A 149 3.70 6.52 -0.67
N THR A 150 4.75 6.30 -1.47
CA THR A 150 5.48 5.04 -1.46
C THR A 150 6.63 5.10 -0.45
N LEU A 151 6.47 4.43 0.69
CA LEU A 151 7.53 4.30 1.68
C LEU A 151 8.55 3.26 1.20
N ARG A 152 9.76 3.73 0.90
CA ARG A 152 10.89 2.87 0.51
C ARG A 152 11.79 2.61 1.71
N PHE A 153 11.97 1.35 2.06
CA PHE A 153 12.82 0.92 3.18
C PHE A 153 14.23 0.50 2.72
N VAL A 154 14.38 0.18 1.42
CA VAL A 154 15.68 0.04 0.76
C VAL A 154 15.89 1.28 -0.12
N PRO A 155 16.72 2.25 0.31
CA PRO A 155 16.86 3.52 -0.39
C PRO A 155 17.64 3.42 -1.71
N ASP A 156 18.52 2.43 -1.85
CA ASP A 156 19.37 2.27 -3.04
C ASP A 156 19.41 0.79 -3.49
N PRO A 157 18.93 0.47 -4.71
CA PRO A 157 18.97 -0.90 -5.24
C PRO A 157 20.40 -1.41 -5.50
N THR A 158 21.40 -0.51 -5.54
CA THR A 158 22.80 -0.85 -5.79
C THR A 158 23.51 -1.35 -4.53
N ASN A 159 22.97 -1.06 -3.34
CA ASN A 159 23.46 -1.56 -2.07
C ASN A 159 22.38 -2.44 -1.40
N PRO A 160 22.23 -3.69 -1.83
CA PRO A 160 21.14 -4.53 -1.35
C PRO A 160 21.36 -4.94 0.10
N ILE A 161 20.31 -4.85 0.92
CA ILE A 161 20.38 -5.13 2.35
C ILE A 161 20.34 -6.66 2.54
N PRO A 162 21.34 -7.26 3.20
CA PRO A 162 21.36 -8.70 3.43
C PRO A 162 20.24 -9.11 4.40
N ALA A 163 19.58 -10.23 4.12
CA ALA A 163 18.55 -10.77 4.99
C ALA A 163 19.11 -11.13 6.37
N TYR A 164 18.37 -10.73 7.41
CA TYR A 164 18.67 -11.06 8.79
C TYR A 164 18.64 -12.57 9.00
N LYS A 165 19.65 -13.08 9.70
CA LYS A 165 19.73 -14.48 10.10
C LYS A 165 19.24 -14.62 11.54
N VAL A 166 18.08 -15.25 11.68
CA VAL A 166 17.52 -15.57 13.00
C VAL A 166 18.46 -16.50 13.76
N PRO A 167 18.97 -16.11 14.94
CA PRO A 167 19.68 -17.02 15.83
C PRO A 167 18.77 -18.18 16.23
N LYS A 168 19.29 -19.40 16.23
CA LYS A 168 18.50 -20.57 16.64
C LYS A 168 18.16 -20.46 18.14
N GLY A 169 16.87 -20.41 18.47
CA GLY A 169 16.37 -20.38 19.85
C GLY A 169 16.19 -18.99 20.46
N SER A 170 16.24 -17.91 19.68
CA SER A 170 15.89 -16.57 20.16
C SER A 170 14.41 -16.27 19.94
N ASP A 171 13.65 -16.11 21.02
CA ASP A 171 12.24 -15.66 20.97
C ASP A 171 12.09 -14.14 21.03
N ALA A 172 13.19 -13.42 21.30
CA ALA A 172 13.23 -11.97 21.37
C ALA A 172 14.20 -11.40 20.33
N PHE A 173 13.69 -10.51 19.48
CA PHE A 173 14.48 -9.78 18.49
C PHE A 173 14.74 -8.35 19.01
N PRO A 174 15.96 -7.81 18.88
CA PRO A 174 16.23 -6.41 19.21
C PRO A 174 15.40 -5.54 18.27
N ARG A 175 14.67 -4.56 18.80
CA ARG A 175 13.80 -3.68 18.01
C ARG A 175 14.15 -2.22 18.28
N ARG A 176 14.07 -1.41 17.24
CA ARG A 176 14.10 0.05 17.36
C ARG A 176 12.83 0.57 18.05
N PRO A 177 12.86 1.76 18.66
CA PRO A 177 11.66 2.37 19.23
C PRO A 177 10.62 2.65 18.13
N LEU A 178 9.36 2.35 18.44
CA LEU A 178 8.26 2.41 17.47
C LEU A 178 8.10 3.81 16.85
N GLY A 179 7.92 3.84 15.54
CA GLY A 179 7.76 5.01 14.70
C GLY A 179 9.07 5.69 14.31
N GLU A 180 10.25 5.25 14.75
CA GLU A 180 11.50 5.95 14.47
C GLU A 180 11.85 5.98 12.97
N ILE A 181 11.75 4.83 12.30
CA ILE A 181 12.05 4.71 10.86
C ILE A 181 10.96 5.43 10.07
N THR A 182 9.69 5.22 10.42
CA THR A 182 8.56 5.84 9.73
C THR A 182 8.60 7.36 9.84
N ARG A 183 8.96 7.94 11.00
CA ARG A 183 9.19 9.39 11.14
C ARG A 183 10.35 9.92 10.28
N LYS A 184 11.38 9.12 10.03
CA LYS A 184 12.48 9.51 9.12
C LYS A 184 12.00 9.55 7.67
N LEU A 185 11.15 8.61 7.27
CA LEU A 185 10.60 8.53 5.92
C LEU A 185 9.51 9.59 5.65
N ILE A 186 8.67 9.87 6.65
CA ILE A 186 7.53 10.81 6.54
C ILE A 186 7.95 12.28 6.48
N LYS A 187 9.18 12.62 6.89
CA LYS A 187 9.65 14.02 6.95
C LYS A 187 9.89 14.68 5.58
N ALA A 188 9.70 13.99 4.47
CA ALA A 188 9.83 14.55 3.13
C ALA A 188 8.55 15.33 2.71
N TRP A 189 8.23 16.40 3.43
CA TRP A 189 7.29 17.41 2.92
C TRP A 189 8.03 18.21 1.84
N ASP A 190 7.59 18.05 0.59
CA ASP A 190 8.06 18.76 -0.61
C ASP A 190 9.47 18.44 -1.14
N ALA A 191 10.15 17.40 -0.63
CA ALA A 191 11.31 16.89 -1.34
C ALA A 191 10.84 16.22 -2.64
N PRO A 192 11.43 16.56 -3.82
CA PRO A 192 11.20 15.77 -5.02
C PRO A 192 11.52 14.31 -4.68
N PRO A 193 10.71 13.34 -5.17
CA PRO A 193 10.92 11.94 -4.85
C PRO A 193 12.39 11.60 -5.12
N PRO A 194 13.08 10.86 -4.23
CA PRO A 194 14.46 10.48 -4.48
C PRO A 194 14.52 9.87 -5.88
N PRO A 195 15.34 10.42 -6.79
CA PRO A 195 15.35 9.99 -8.17
C PRO A 195 15.59 8.48 -8.16
N PHE A 196 14.68 7.76 -8.80
CA PHE A 196 14.97 6.37 -9.11
C PHE A 196 16.25 6.41 -9.95
N PRO A 197 17.32 5.67 -9.59
CA PRO A 197 18.43 5.55 -10.51
C PRO A 197 17.82 5.06 -11.81
N SER A 198 17.99 5.83 -12.88
CA SER A 198 17.55 5.41 -14.20
C SER A 198 18.06 3.97 -14.45
N MET A 199 17.36 3.20 -15.27
CA MET A 199 17.83 1.84 -15.61
C MET A 199 19.31 1.86 -16.06
N GLU A 200 19.79 2.99 -16.60
CA GLU A 200 21.19 3.28 -16.92
C GLU A 200 22.09 3.52 -15.69
N GLU A 201 21.65 4.24 -14.67
CA GLU A 201 22.41 4.48 -13.42
C GLU A 201 22.49 3.23 -12.53
N ALA A 202 21.40 2.46 -12.44
CA ALA A 202 21.37 1.16 -11.76
C ALA A 202 22.23 0.11 -12.50
N ALA A 203 22.33 0.22 -13.83
CA ALA A 203 23.24 -0.60 -14.64
C ALA A 203 24.71 -0.19 -14.45
N LYS A 204 25.02 1.11 -14.33
CA LYS A 204 26.39 1.61 -14.10
C LYS A 204 26.94 1.29 -12.71
N ALA A 205 26.12 1.29 -11.66
CA ALA A 205 26.57 0.89 -10.33
C ALA A 205 26.92 -0.61 -10.22
N LYS A 206 26.39 -1.45 -11.13
CA LYS A 206 26.76 -2.87 -11.28
C LYS A 206 28.13 -3.07 -11.96
N GLU A 207 28.79 -2.01 -12.39
CA GLU A 207 30.05 -2.06 -13.14
C GLU A 207 31.29 -2.34 -12.25
N HIS A 208 31.17 -2.22 -10.92
CA HIS A 208 32.24 -2.58 -9.96
C HIS A 208 32.12 -3.97 -9.32
N GLY A 209 31.36 -4.87 -9.94
CA GLY A 209 31.33 -6.28 -9.54
C GLY A 209 30.27 -7.06 -10.30
N ALA A 210 30.62 -7.56 -11.47
CA ALA A 210 29.74 -8.40 -12.28
C ALA A 210 29.17 -9.60 -11.50
N PRO A 211 27.90 -9.98 -11.74
CA PRO A 211 27.66 -10.94 -12.81
C PRO A 211 26.54 -10.56 -13.80
N LYS A 212 26.86 -10.83 -15.07
CA LYS A 212 26.08 -11.09 -16.29
C LYS A 212 24.68 -10.47 -16.45
N GLU A 213 24.58 -9.69 -17.54
CA GLU A 213 23.39 -9.24 -18.27
C GLU A 213 22.09 -9.98 -17.92
N GLY A 214 21.16 -9.24 -17.31
CA GLY A 214 19.88 -9.76 -16.84
C GLY A 214 18.79 -8.68 -16.82
N GLY A 215 18.76 -7.82 -17.84
CA GLY A 215 17.50 -7.18 -18.23
C GLY A 215 16.68 -8.20 -19.00
N LEU A 216 15.42 -8.42 -18.62
CA LEU A 216 14.50 -9.30 -19.35
C LEU A 216 14.28 -8.75 -20.76
N ASP A 217 15.06 -9.23 -21.72
CA ASP A 217 14.77 -9.10 -23.15
C ASP A 217 13.41 -9.78 -23.41
N PRO A 218 12.36 -9.05 -23.86
CA PRO A 218 11.06 -9.63 -24.19
C PRO A 218 11.18 -10.79 -25.18
N SER A 219 12.20 -10.77 -26.05
CA SER A 219 12.52 -11.85 -26.97
C SER A 219 13.13 -13.08 -26.27
N ALA A 220 13.88 -12.89 -25.18
CA ALA A 220 14.38 -13.99 -24.35
C ALA A 220 13.26 -14.63 -23.52
N MET A 221 12.37 -13.82 -22.92
CA MET A 221 11.21 -14.32 -22.18
C MET A 221 10.21 -15.01 -23.13
N GLY A 222 9.94 -14.43 -24.30
CA GLY A 222 9.11 -15.04 -25.34
C GLY A 222 9.62 -16.40 -25.81
N ARG A 223 10.95 -16.58 -25.94
CA ARG A 223 11.56 -17.88 -26.26
C ARG A 223 11.45 -18.90 -25.12
N GLN A 224 11.59 -18.47 -23.87
CA GLN A 224 11.41 -19.34 -22.71
C GLN A 224 9.96 -19.81 -22.59
N LEU A 225 8.99 -18.90 -22.76
CA LEU A 225 7.58 -19.23 -22.77
C LEU A 225 7.22 -20.12 -23.96
N ALA A 226 7.81 -19.88 -25.13
CA ALA A 226 7.61 -20.73 -26.30
C ALA A 226 8.16 -22.16 -26.12
N ALA A 227 9.32 -22.32 -25.47
CA ALA A 227 9.86 -23.63 -25.10
C ALA A 227 8.95 -24.36 -24.09
N LYS A 228 8.46 -23.64 -23.07
CA LYS A 228 7.46 -24.17 -22.12
C LYS A 228 6.18 -24.59 -22.85
N ALA A 229 5.63 -23.73 -23.72
CA ALA A 229 4.43 -24.00 -24.50
C ALA A 229 4.58 -25.24 -25.38
N LEU A 230 5.75 -25.44 -25.99
CA LEU A 230 6.05 -26.64 -26.79
C LEU A 230 6.00 -27.92 -25.94
N SER A 231 6.52 -27.87 -24.71
CA SER A 231 6.54 -29.00 -23.78
C SER A 231 5.15 -29.40 -23.27
N VAL A 232 4.18 -28.48 -23.31
CA VAL A 232 2.80 -28.70 -22.84
C VAL A 232 1.75 -28.57 -23.94
N LYS A 233 2.16 -28.68 -25.21
CA LYS A 233 1.29 -28.44 -26.38
C LYS A 233 0.01 -29.30 -26.40
N GLU A 234 0.04 -30.49 -25.80
CA GLU A 234 -1.11 -31.41 -25.74
C GLU A 234 -1.98 -31.16 -24.50
N ASP A 235 -1.42 -30.54 -23.47
CA ASP A 235 -2.08 -30.21 -22.20
C ASP A 235 -2.69 -28.80 -22.26
N LYS A 236 -3.88 -28.68 -22.86
CA LYS A 236 -4.65 -27.41 -22.96
C LYS A 236 -4.68 -26.54 -21.69
N PRO A 237 -4.92 -27.08 -20.47
CA PRO A 237 -4.94 -26.23 -19.26
C PRO A 237 -3.56 -25.73 -18.83
N LYS A 238 -2.48 -26.43 -19.18
CA LYS A 238 -1.11 -25.97 -18.91
C LYS A 238 -0.65 -24.99 -19.98
N LEU A 239 -1.02 -25.22 -21.24
CA LEU A 239 -0.78 -24.29 -22.33
C LEU A 239 -1.46 -22.94 -22.10
N GLN A 240 -2.70 -22.95 -21.61
CA GLN A 240 -3.43 -21.75 -21.21
C GLN A 240 -2.64 -20.92 -20.18
N LYS A 241 -2.10 -21.54 -19.13
CA LYS A 241 -1.29 -20.83 -18.12
C LYS A 241 -0.01 -20.21 -18.70
N VAL A 242 0.63 -20.90 -19.64
CA VAL A 242 1.83 -20.35 -20.33
C VAL A 242 1.46 -19.15 -21.21
N LEU A 243 0.29 -19.19 -21.86
CA LEU A 243 -0.23 -18.06 -22.64
C LEU A 243 -0.66 -16.89 -21.73
N GLU A 244 -1.16 -17.17 -20.54
CA GLU A 244 -1.48 -16.17 -19.51
C GLU A 244 -0.23 -15.47 -18.97
N GLU A 245 0.86 -16.21 -18.76
CA GLU A 245 2.18 -15.69 -18.38
C GLU A 245 2.80 -14.77 -19.47
N ALA A 246 2.35 -14.90 -20.73
CA ALA A 246 2.77 -14.03 -21.84
C ALA A 246 1.98 -12.69 -21.91
N MET A 247 0.96 -12.53 -21.08
CA MET A 247 0.10 -11.35 -21.01
C MET A 247 0.37 -10.53 -19.74
N ALA A 248 -0.21 -9.34 -19.66
CA ALA A 248 -0.03 -8.43 -18.52
C ALA A 248 -0.66 -8.92 -17.20
N GLY A 249 -1.59 -9.89 -17.23
CA GLY A 249 -2.21 -10.46 -16.02
C GLY A 249 -3.10 -9.50 -15.22
N THR A 250 -3.63 -8.45 -15.87
CA THR A 250 -4.40 -7.38 -15.20
C THR A 250 -5.91 -7.58 -15.19
N ASP A 251 -6.43 -8.60 -15.89
CA ASP A 251 -7.87 -8.90 -16.00
C ASP A 251 -8.75 -7.69 -16.39
N CYS A 252 -8.21 -6.78 -17.20
CA CYS A 252 -8.85 -5.49 -17.53
C CYS A 252 -10.05 -5.58 -18.48
N GLY A 253 -10.17 -6.65 -19.27
CA GLY A 253 -11.27 -6.86 -20.21
C GLY A 253 -11.11 -6.22 -21.60
N ASP A 254 -10.06 -5.44 -21.84
CA ASP A 254 -9.89 -4.65 -23.08
C ASP A 254 -9.81 -5.49 -24.36
N CYS A 255 -9.39 -6.75 -24.24
CA CYS A 255 -9.27 -7.69 -25.36
C CYS A 255 -10.62 -8.28 -25.82
N GLY A 256 -11.74 -7.93 -25.18
CA GLY A 256 -13.07 -8.48 -25.45
C GLY A 256 -13.38 -9.79 -24.72
N TYR A 257 -12.48 -10.26 -23.85
CA TYR A 257 -12.70 -11.37 -22.92
C TYR A 257 -12.80 -10.83 -21.49
N PRO A 258 -13.59 -11.45 -20.60
CA PRO A 258 -13.83 -10.94 -19.25
C PRO A 258 -12.59 -10.90 -18.35
N ASP A 259 -11.59 -11.74 -18.63
CA ASP A 259 -10.35 -11.90 -17.87
C ASP A 259 -9.20 -12.41 -18.77
N CYS A 260 -7.97 -12.34 -18.27
CA CYS A 260 -6.77 -12.87 -18.92
C CYS A 260 -6.88 -14.39 -19.13
N PHE A 261 -7.57 -15.09 -18.22
CA PHE A 261 -7.88 -16.50 -18.37
C PHE A 261 -8.73 -16.78 -19.62
N GLY A 262 -9.80 -16.01 -19.85
CA GLY A 262 -10.71 -16.18 -20.96
C GLY A 262 -10.02 -15.99 -22.31
N TYR A 263 -9.15 -14.99 -22.41
CA TYR A 263 -8.36 -14.74 -23.62
C TYR A 263 -7.30 -15.81 -23.86
N SER A 264 -6.48 -16.15 -22.86
CA SER A 264 -5.48 -17.22 -22.97
C SER A 264 -6.10 -18.59 -23.28
N ASN A 265 -7.26 -18.88 -22.70
CA ASN A 265 -7.99 -20.12 -22.94
C ASN A 265 -8.60 -20.16 -24.35
N ALA A 266 -9.07 -19.02 -24.88
CA ALA A 266 -9.51 -18.93 -26.26
C ALA A 266 -8.36 -19.19 -27.25
N ILE A 267 -7.16 -18.69 -26.95
CA ILE A 267 -5.94 -18.95 -27.74
C ILE A 267 -5.52 -20.43 -27.61
N ALA A 268 -5.48 -20.99 -26.40
CA ALA A 268 -5.13 -22.39 -26.16
C ALA A 268 -6.11 -23.37 -26.84
N GLN A 269 -7.38 -22.98 -27.00
CA GLN A 269 -8.40 -23.75 -27.70
C GLN A 269 -8.40 -23.51 -29.22
N GLY A 270 -7.59 -22.58 -29.73
CA GLY A 270 -7.56 -22.19 -31.15
C GLY A 270 -8.79 -21.42 -31.62
N LYS A 271 -9.60 -20.89 -30.69
CA LYS A 271 -10.78 -20.06 -30.99
C LYS A 271 -10.41 -18.63 -31.33
N ASP A 272 -9.26 -18.17 -30.85
CA ASP A 272 -8.69 -16.87 -31.16
C ASP A 272 -7.20 -17.01 -31.48
N THR A 273 -6.71 -16.23 -32.44
CA THR A 273 -5.30 -16.23 -32.87
C THR A 273 -4.71 -14.83 -32.94
N ALA A 274 -5.50 -13.81 -32.62
CA ALA A 274 -5.00 -12.44 -32.53
C ALA A 274 -4.04 -12.33 -31.34
N THR A 275 -2.87 -11.73 -31.56
CA THR A 275 -1.79 -11.57 -30.58
C THR A 275 -1.69 -10.15 -30.04
N ASP A 276 -2.44 -9.22 -30.61
CA ASP A 276 -2.35 -7.79 -30.42
C ASP A 276 -3.47 -7.20 -29.53
N LYS A 277 -4.34 -8.05 -28.96
CA LYS A 277 -5.49 -7.58 -28.16
C LYS A 277 -5.13 -7.22 -26.71
N CYS A 278 -3.92 -7.54 -26.25
CA CYS A 278 -3.48 -7.19 -24.90
C CYS A 278 -2.99 -5.73 -24.85
N ALA A 279 -3.91 -4.78 -24.66
CA ALA A 279 -3.56 -3.36 -24.58
C ALA A 279 -2.58 -3.03 -23.43
N PRO A 280 -2.72 -3.57 -22.20
CA PRO A 280 -1.76 -3.31 -21.12
C PRO A 280 -0.38 -3.95 -21.36
N GLY A 281 -0.33 -5.05 -22.12
CA GLY A 281 0.91 -5.76 -22.45
C GLY A 281 1.62 -5.22 -23.70
N GLY A 282 0.93 -4.40 -24.50
CA GLY A 282 1.49 -3.66 -25.62
C GLY A 282 2.28 -4.53 -26.62
N ALA A 283 3.40 -3.99 -27.10
CA ALA A 283 4.25 -4.66 -28.09
C ALA A 283 4.93 -5.93 -27.54
N ASP A 284 5.20 -5.98 -26.24
CA ASP A 284 5.93 -7.08 -25.60
C ASP A 284 5.07 -8.34 -25.52
N SER A 285 3.82 -8.22 -25.05
CA SER A 285 2.88 -9.36 -25.05
C SER A 285 2.56 -9.84 -26.46
N LYS A 286 2.46 -8.92 -27.42
CA LYS A 286 2.28 -9.29 -28.83
C LYS A 286 3.45 -10.13 -29.34
N ALA A 287 4.68 -9.68 -29.12
CA ALA A 287 5.88 -10.41 -29.54
C ALA A 287 6.00 -11.79 -28.88
N MET A 288 5.65 -11.91 -27.61
CA MET A 288 5.67 -13.19 -26.88
C MET A 288 4.60 -14.14 -27.41
N LEU A 289 3.35 -13.68 -27.57
CA LEU A 289 2.26 -14.50 -28.10
C LEU A 289 2.53 -14.93 -29.55
N GLU A 290 3.08 -14.06 -30.39
CA GLU A 290 3.50 -14.41 -31.75
C GLU A 290 4.60 -15.48 -31.74
N THR A 291 5.60 -15.32 -30.88
CA THR A 291 6.69 -16.31 -30.73
C THR A 291 6.16 -17.66 -30.28
N ILE A 292 5.23 -17.69 -29.33
CA ILE A 292 4.59 -18.93 -28.85
C ILE A 292 3.77 -19.57 -29.95
N LEU A 293 2.91 -18.81 -30.64
CA LEU A 293 2.05 -19.35 -31.70
C LEU A 293 2.83 -19.84 -32.92
N VAL A 294 3.89 -19.13 -33.33
CA VAL A 294 4.80 -19.59 -34.39
C VAL A 294 5.48 -20.88 -33.96
N THR A 295 6.00 -20.95 -32.74
CA THR A 295 6.68 -22.12 -32.19
C THR A 295 5.75 -23.34 -32.09
N LEU A 296 4.50 -23.15 -31.70
CA LEU A 296 3.48 -24.22 -31.69
C LEU A 296 3.14 -24.73 -33.09
N LYS A 297 3.22 -23.89 -34.12
CA LYS A 297 3.00 -24.26 -35.53
C LYS A 297 4.22 -24.92 -36.17
N THR A 298 5.43 -24.43 -35.87
CA THR A 298 6.67 -24.88 -36.52
C THR A 298 7.39 -26.00 -35.76
N GLY A 299 7.07 -26.20 -34.48
CA GLY A 299 7.73 -27.20 -33.63
C GLY A 299 9.15 -26.82 -33.20
N ALA A 300 9.61 -25.60 -33.52
CA ALA A 300 10.97 -25.14 -33.25
C ALA A 300 10.96 -23.74 -32.64
N VAL A 301 11.74 -23.56 -31.57
CA VAL A 301 11.92 -22.25 -30.93
C VAL A 301 12.86 -21.39 -31.80
N PRO A 302 12.48 -20.17 -32.19
CA PRO A 302 13.33 -19.31 -33.01
C PRO A 302 14.64 -18.93 -32.29
N ALA A 303 15.75 -18.93 -33.04
CA ALA A 303 17.08 -18.61 -32.55
C ALA A 303 17.25 -17.12 -32.18
N PRO A 304 18.20 -16.75 -31.28
CA PRO A 304 18.53 -15.34 -31.03
C PRO A 304 18.89 -14.63 -32.33
N ALA A 305 18.14 -13.57 -32.67
CA ALA A 305 18.61 -12.61 -33.65
C ALA A 305 19.67 -11.73 -32.98
N THR A 306 20.90 -11.74 -33.50
CA THR A 306 21.91 -10.73 -33.14
C THR A 306 21.38 -9.37 -33.61
N PRO A 307 21.26 -8.35 -32.73
CA PRO A 307 20.77 -7.06 -33.18
C PRO A 307 21.79 -6.45 -34.15
N ALA A 308 21.37 -6.27 -35.40
CA ALA A 308 22.09 -5.46 -36.36
C ALA A 308 22.04 -4.00 -35.92
N ALA A 309 23.21 -3.34 -35.93
CA ALA A 309 23.33 -1.93 -35.66
C ALA A 309 22.47 -1.11 -36.63
N GLY A 310 21.69 -0.17 -36.08
CA GLY A 310 21.17 0.98 -36.80
C GLY A 310 19.66 0.95 -37.07
N ALA A 311 18.91 1.69 -36.25
CA ALA A 311 17.94 2.73 -36.65
C ALA A 311 17.09 3.10 -35.43
N VAL A 312 17.30 4.28 -34.87
CA VAL A 312 16.41 4.90 -33.89
C VAL A 312 15.29 5.60 -34.68
N PRO A 313 14.00 5.26 -34.50
CA PRO A 313 12.94 6.15 -34.96
C PRO A 313 12.82 7.32 -33.99
N ALA A 314 12.83 8.54 -34.54
CA ALA A 314 12.69 9.77 -33.78
C ALA A 314 11.37 9.81 -32.98
N PRO A 315 11.36 10.35 -31.75
CA PRO A 315 10.13 10.46 -30.97
C PRO A 315 9.17 11.47 -31.59
N ALA A 316 7.91 11.08 -31.71
CA ALA A 316 6.80 11.96 -32.06
C ALA A 316 6.55 12.97 -30.93
N THR A 317 6.48 14.25 -31.28
CA THR A 317 6.16 15.36 -30.40
C THR A 317 4.73 15.26 -29.87
N PRO A 318 4.47 15.35 -28.55
CA PRO A 318 3.11 15.54 -28.06
C PRO A 318 2.65 16.98 -28.29
N ALA A 319 1.40 17.12 -28.76
CA ALA A 319 0.72 18.39 -28.98
C ALA A 319 0.55 19.16 -27.65
N ALA A 320 0.82 20.46 -27.70
CA ALA A 320 0.69 21.37 -26.57
C ALA A 320 -0.78 21.53 -26.14
N ALA A 321 -1.07 21.21 -24.87
CA ALA A 321 -2.25 21.69 -24.17
C ALA A 321 -1.82 22.86 -23.28
N ALA A 322 -2.48 24.02 -23.46
CA ALA A 322 -2.19 25.26 -22.75
C ALA A 322 -2.53 25.16 -21.25
N SER A 323 -1.60 25.57 -20.38
CA SER A 323 -1.85 25.76 -18.94
C SER A 323 -2.65 27.05 -18.69
N PRO A 324 -3.66 27.05 -17.80
CA PRO A 324 -4.23 28.28 -17.26
C PRO A 324 -3.31 28.89 -16.18
N ALA A 325 -3.31 30.23 -16.11
CA ALA A 325 -2.46 31.05 -15.25
C ALA A 325 -2.75 30.86 -13.73
N PRO A 326 -1.74 31.05 -12.86
CA PRO A 326 -1.91 30.92 -11.40
C PRO A 326 -2.57 32.18 -10.78
N PRO A 327 -3.35 32.04 -9.69
CA PRO A 327 -3.83 33.19 -8.91
C PRO A 327 -2.77 33.73 -7.96
N ALA A 328 -2.92 35.02 -7.62
CA ALA A 328 -1.95 35.87 -6.94
C ALA A 328 -1.64 35.50 -5.47
N GLU A 329 -0.37 35.74 -5.10
CA GLU A 329 0.24 35.52 -3.79
C GLU A 329 -0.39 36.39 -2.67
N ALA A 330 -0.61 35.78 -1.50
CA ALA A 330 -0.87 36.50 -0.24
C ALA A 330 0.36 36.41 0.67
N LYS A 331 0.83 37.56 1.16
CA LYS A 331 2.02 37.72 2.03
C LYS A 331 1.85 37.05 3.41
N PRO A 332 2.94 36.55 4.03
CA PRO A 332 2.92 36.01 5.38
C PRO A 332 3.05 37.10 6.45
N GLU A 333 2.30 36.95 7.56
CA GLU A 333 2.41 37.77 8.76
C GLU A 333 3.28 37.05 9.82
N ALA A 334 4.11 37.82 10.54
CA ALA A 334 5.17 37.33 11.42
C ALA A 334 4.65 36.76 12.76
N PRO A 335 5.35 35.80 13.39
CA PRO A 335 4.92 35.20 14.67
C PRO A 335 5.32 36.06 15.89
N ALA A 336 4.42 36.12 16.88
CA ALA A 336 4.68 36.70 18.19
C ALA A 336 5.46 35.73 19.11
N ALA A 337 6.26 36.29 20.02
CA ALA A 337 7.20 35.60 20.92
C ALA A 337 6.54 34.72 22.00
N PRO A 338 7.25 33.72 22.55
CA PRO A 338 6.68 32.75 23.50
C PRO A 338 6.72 33.25 24.96
N GLU A 339 5.65 32.94 25.70
CA GLU A 339 5.55 33.10 27.16
C GLU A 339 6.08 31.85 27.89
N ALA A 340 6.67 32.04 29.07
CA ALA A 340 7.42 31.04 29.84
C ALA A 340 6.56 29.88 30.41
N PRO A 341 7.12 28.68 30.66
CA PRO A 341 6.34 27.51 31.06
C PRO A 341 5.91 27.53 32.53
N ALA A 342 4.63 27.22 32.76
CA ALA A 342 4.08 26.91 34.09
C ALA A 342 4.47 25.49 34.55
N SER A 343 4.64 25.33 35.86
CA SER A 343 5.14 24.16 36.58
C SER A 343 4.38 22.85 36.33
N PRO A 344 5.03 21.66 36.47
CA PRO A 344 4.39 20.37 36.22
C PRO A 344 3.40 19.97 37.35
N PRO A 345 2.31 19.26 37.03
CA PRO A 345 1.41 18.66 38.02
C PRO A 345 2.02 17.39 38.65
N PRO A 346 1.57 16.97 39.86
CA PRO A 346 2.21 15.93 40.65
C PRO A 346 2.07 14.53 40.05
N ALA A 347 3.07 13.70 40.33
CA ALA A 347 3.18 12.30 39.94
C ALA A 347 1.93 11.50 40.35
N GLN A 348 1.34 10.79 39.40
CA GLN A 348 0.29 9.81 39.67
C GLN A 348 0.93 8.48 40.01
N ASP A 349 0.53 7.95 41.16
CA ASP A 349 1.02 6.73 41.77
C ASP A 349 0.94 5.51 40.85
N GLU A 350 2.00 4.71 40.87
CA GLU A 350 2.11 3.42 40.21
C GLU A 350 1.03 2.46 40.72
N ILE A 351 0.22 1.91 39.82
CA ILE A 351 -0.68 0.78 40.13
C ILE A 351 0.14 -0.50 40.00
N PRO A 352 0.40 -1.26 41.09
CA PRO A 352 1.16 -2.50 41.00
C PRO A 352 0.34 -3.60 40.34
N LEU A 353 0.89 -4.15 39.26
CA LEU A 353 0.43 -5.37 38.60
C LEU A 353 0.63 -6.59 39.53
N GLY A 354 -0.48 -7.28 39.82
CA GLY A 354 -0.49 -8.74 39.96
C GLY A 354 -0.48 -9.33 41.37
N THR A 355 -1.65 -9.73 41.86
CA THR A 355 -1.77 -10.83 42.84
C THR A 355 -2.65 -11.93 42.27
N LYS A 356 -2.07 -13.13 42.20
CA LYS A 356 -2.66 -14.41 41.76
C LYS A 356 -3.87 -14.78 42.63
N PRO A 357 -4.99 -15.31 42.08
CA PRO A 357 -6.10 -15.77 42.90
C PRO A 357 -5.75 -17.08 43.64
N PRO A 358 -6.27 -17.29 44.87
CA PRO A 358 -5.98 -18.48 45.66
C PRO A 358 -6.80 -19.70 45.20
N PRO A 359 -6.31 -20.93 45.47
CA PRO A 359 -6.95 -22.15 45.00
C PRO A 359 -8.15 -22.53 45.88
N LYS A 360 -9.27 -22.87 45.23
CA LYS A 360 -10.27 -23.81 45.75
C LYS A 360 -10.80 -24.66 44.62
#